data_AF-A0A6M0RUC4-F1
#
_entry.id   AF-A0A6M0RUC4-F1
#
_cell.length_a   1.000
_cell.length_b   1.000
_cell.length_c   1.000
_cell.angle_alpha   90.00
_cell.angle_beta   90.00
_cell.angle_gamma   90.00
#
_symmetry.space_group_name_H-M   'P 1'
#
loop_
_entity.id
_entity.type
_entity.pdbx_description
1 polymer ?
#
loop_
_entity_poly.entity_id
_entity_poly.type
_entity_poly.pdbx_seq_one_letter_code
_entity_poly.pdbx_strand_id
1 'polypeptide(L)'
;MKFTNGAQELTYERVQDYLSGSVFKKTVRASDEKPYFDLIYQNTTLIELYILPWEAHPYPDKELAIVRASSCVAIGCGPELYLLRFLLDENRKMRFGSFQTDEAGTVFFANRILGGQHMDPTELEVCLLSVGAIASHYSDIMLDKFDGQRARNSTPTSKL
;
A
#
# COMPACT_ATOMS: atom_id res chain seq x y z
N MET A 1 -19.99 1.66 5.20
CA MET A 1 -18.72 1.15 5.75
C MET A 1 -18.93 0.56 7.15
N LYS A 2 -18.27 -0.55 7.49
CA LYS A 2 -18.24 -1.13 8.85
C LYS A 2 -16.79 -1.26 9.32
N PHE A 3 -16.52 -0.86 10.56
CA PHE A 3 -15.23 -1.06 11.23
C PHE A 3 -15.29 -2.29 12.14
N THR A 4 -14.16 -2.97 12.28
CA THR A 4 -13.99 -4.14 13.15
C THR A 4 -13.85 -3.73 14.61
N ASN A 5 -13.14 -2.63 14.89
CA ASN A 5 -12.87 -2.14 16.24
C ASN A 5 -12.67 -0.60 16.26
N GLY A 6 -12.63 0.00 17.44
CA GLY A 6 -12.53 1.46 17.59
C GLY A 6 -11.18 2.02 17.13
N ALA A 7 -10.11 1.23 17.24
CA ALA A 7 -8.80 1.62 16.73
C ALA A 7 -8.78 1.77 15.20
N GLN A 8 -9.48 0.90 14.47
CA GLN A 8 -9.60 0.96 13.02
C GLN A 8 -10.41 2.18 12.57
N GLU A 9 -11.53 2.46 13.23
CA GLU A 9 -12.37 3.65 12.98
C GLU A 9 -11.58 4.94 13.19
N LEU A 10 -10.94 5.08 14.36
CA LEU A 10 -10.09 6.23 14.67
C LEU A 10 -8.94 6.40 13.66
N THR A 11 -8.33 5.30 13.22
CA THR A 11 -7.28 5.35 12.19
C THR A 11 -7.83 5.88 10.87
N TYR A 12 -9.00 5.40 10.46
CA TYR A 12 -9.64 5.82 9.21
C TYR A 12 -9.94 7.32 9.22
N GLU A 13 -10.53 7.85 10.29
CA GLU A 13 -10.81 9.28 10.44
C GLU A 13 -9.54 10.13 10.32
N ARG A 14 -8.48 9.75 11.04
CA ARG A 14 -7.20 10.50 10.99
C ARG A 14 -6.55 10.46 9.62
N VAL A 15 -6.63 9.32 8.93
CA VAL A 15 -6.15 9.21 7.55
C VAL A 15 -6.98 10.10 6.62
N GLN A 16 -8.30 10.12 6.77
CA GLN A 16 -9.19 10.98 5.99
C GLN A 16 -8.88 12.46 6.20
N ASP A 17 -8.69 12.89 7.44
CA ASP A 17 -8.34 14.27 7.79
C ASP A 17 -7.01 14.68 7.15
N TYR A 18 -5.99 13.82 7.26
CA TYR A 18 -4.70 14.05 6.62
C TYR A 18 -4.84 14.18 5.09
N LEU A 19 -5.51 13.21 4.45
CA LEU A 19 -5.63 13.17 2.99
C LEU A 19 -6.39 14.38 2.45
N SER A 20 -7.41 14.86 3.16
CA SER A 20 -8.19 16.05 2.80
C SER A 20 -7.37 17.34 2.77
N GLY A 21 -6.35 17.45 3.64
CA GLY A 21 -5.41 18.57 3.69
C GLY A 21 -4.17 18.41 2.81
N SER A 22 -3.89 17.20 2.33
CA SER A 22 -2.63 16.85 1.67
C SER A 22 -2.55 17.26 0.19
N VAL A 23 -1.37 17.05 -0.42
CA VAL A 23 -1.16 17.14 -1.87
C VAL A 23 -1.99 16.13 -2.66
N PHE A 24 -2.47 15.06 -2.04
CA PHE A 24 -3.25 13.99 -2.68
C PHE A 24 -4.75 14.28 -2.75
N LYS A 25 -5.23 15.38 -2.16
CA LYS A 25 -6.67 15.70 -2.03
C LYS A 25 -7.46 15.67 -3.34
N LYS A 26 -6.80 15.91 -4.48
CA LYS A 26 -7.44 15.92 -5.81
C LYS A 26 -7.59 14.53 -6.43
N THR A 27 -6.80 13.57 -5.97
CA THR A 27 -6.74 12.21 -6.54
C THR A 27 -7.27 11.15 -5.61
N VAL A 28 -7.42 11.48 -4.32
CA VAL A 28 -7.91 10.54 -3.30
C VAL A 28 -9.37 10.17 -3.56
N ARG A 29 -9.69 8.89 -3.45
CA ARG A 29 -11.05 8.34 -3.45
C ARG A 29 -11.20 7.43 -2.24
N ALA A 30 -12.25 7.63 -1.47
CA ALA A 30 -12.64 6.71 -0.40
C ALA A 30 -13.61 5.66 -0.95
N SER A 31 -13.56 4.46 -0.38
CA SER A 31 -14.54 3.41 -0.65
C SER A 31 -15.73 3.55 0.31
N ASP A 32 -16.96 3.34 -0.14
CA ASP A 32 -18.14 3.33 0.75
C ASP A 32 -18.33 1.99 1.51
N GLU A 33 -17.69 0.93 1.02
CA GLU A 33 -17.91 -0.45 1.49
C GLU A 33 -16.95 -0.80 2.64
N LYS A 34 -15.66 -0.55 2.45
CA LYS A 34 -14.57 -0.93 3.37
C LYS A 34 -13.67 0.26 3.75
N PRO A 35 -12.96 0.20 4.91
CA PRO A 35 -11.98 1.19 5.37
C PRO A 35 -10.75 1.27 4.44
N TYR A 36 -10.92 2.00 3.34
CA TYR A 36 -9.99 2.01 2.22
C TYR A 36 -10.01 3.34 1.48
N PHE A 37 -8.83 3.74 1.02
CA PHE A 37 -8.65 4.82 0.07
C PHE A 37 -7.80 4.35 -1.10
N ASP A 38 -7.94 4.98 -2.24
CA ASP A 38 -6.89 5.00 -3.25
C ASP A 38 -6.56 6.41 -3.70
N LEU A 39 -5.34 6.61 -4.20
CA LEU A 39 -4.86 7.90 -4.68
C LEU A 39 -3.81 7.69 -5.78
N ILE A 40 -3.54 8.75 -6.54
CA ILE A 40 -2.56 8.71 -7.63
C ILE A 40 -1.34 9.53 -7.23
N TYR A 41 -0.18 8.87 -7.24
CA TYR A 41 1.12 9.49 -7.13
C TYR A 41 1.65 9.89 -8.51
N GLN A 42 2.08 11.15 -8.66
CA GLN A 42 2.67 11.72 -9.88
C GLN A 42 1.93 11.40 -11.19
N ASN A 43 0.59 11.33 -11.14
CA ASN A 43 -0.30 11.03 -12.27
C ASN A 43 -0.20 9.61 -12.88
N THR A 44 0.67 8.73 -12.38
CA THR A 44 0.93 7.42 -13.01
C THR A 44 0.79 6.23 -12.07
N THR A 45 0.98 6.42 -10.77
CA THR A 45 1.12 5.30 -9.83
C THR A 45 -0.05 5.29 -8.85
N LEU A 46 -0.87 4.24 -8.93
CA LEU A 46 -1.97 4.02 -7.99
C LEU A 46 -1.40 3.54 -6.65
N ILE A 47 -1.73 4.25 -5.58
CA ILE A 47 -1.51 3.80 -4.21
C ILE A 47 -2.84 3.41 -3.62
N GLU A 48 -2.92 2.18 -3.15
CA GLU A 48 -4.02 1.63 -2.38
C GLU A 48 -3.69 1.72 -0.90
N LEU A 49 -4.60 2.27 -0.11
CA LEU A 49 -4.43 2.50 1.32
C LEU A 49 -5.50 1.74 2.10
N TYR A 50 -5.08 0.70 2.80
CA TYR A 50 -5.96 -0.14 3.59
C TYR A 50 -5.84 0.22 5.06
N ILE A 51 -6.97 0.44 5.73
CA ILE A 51 -7.04 0.58 7.18
C ILE A 51 -7.49 -0.76 7.75
N LEU A 52 -6.59 -1.46 8.43
CA LEU A 52 -6.80 -2.85 8.84
C LEU A 52 -6.77 -2.97 10.36
N PRO A 53 -7.63 -3.79 10.98
CA PRO A 53 -7.41 -4.17 12.36
C PRO A 53 -6.11 -4.98 12.44
N TRP A 54 -5.29 -4.72 13.44
CA TRP A 54 -4.20 -5.62 13.78
C TRP A 54 -4.75 -6.57 14.83
N GLU A 55 -5.10 -7.79 14.43
CA GLU A 55 -5.76 -8.76 15.33
C GLU A 55 -4.74 -9.65 16.07
N ALA A 56 -3.61 -9.95 15.42
CA ALA A 56 -2.52 -10.74 16.01
C ALA A 56 -1.35 -9.84 16.44
N HIS A 57 -1.48 -9.21 17.61
CA HIS A 57 -0.49 -8.31 18.21
C HIS A 57 -0.11 -8.72 19.63
N PRO A 58 1.05 -8.26 20.16
CA PRO A 58 1.54 -8.67 21.49
C PRO A 58 0.81 -8.02 22.68
N TYR A 59 -0.23 -7.23 22.45
CA TYR A 59 -0.92 -6.45 23.49
C TYR A 59 -2.35 -6.94 23.73
N PRO A 60 -2.60 -7.91 24.61
CA PRO A 60 -3.89 -8.63 24.68
C PRO A 60 -5.10 -7.74 24.97
N ASP A 61 -4.92 -6.64 25.70
CA ASP A 61 -6.01 -5.75 26.14
C ASP A 61 -6.14 -4.47 25.31
N LYS A 62 -5.56 -4.44 24.10
CA LYS A 62 -5.57 -3.25 23.23
C LYS A 62 -6.16 -3.56 21.88
N GLU A 63 -7.12 -2.76 21.45
CA GLU A 63 -7.47 -2.73 20.04
C GLU A 63 -6.39 -1.96 19.28
N LEU A 64 -5.85 -2.56 18.23
CA LEU A 64 -4.85 -1.93 17.37
C LEU A 64 -5.29 -1.99 15.91
N ALA A 65 -4.76 -1.06 15.14
CA ALA A 65 -4.96 -0.97 13.71
C ALA A 65 -3.65 -0.57 13.03
N ILE A 66 -3.55 -0.86 11.74
CA ILE A 66 -2.45 -0.44 10.89
C ILE A 66 -2.99 0.27 9.66
N VAL A 67 -2.16 1.15 9.11
CA VAL A 67 -2.33 1.68 7.76
C VAL A 67 -1.37 0.93 6.85
N ARG A 68 -1.88 0.29 5.80
CA ARG A 68 -1.07 -0.37 4.76
C ARG A 68 -1.20 0.39 3.46
N ALA A 69 -0.13 1.06 3.04
CA ALA A 69 0.00 1.60 1.69
C ALA A 69 0.59 0.51 0.77
N SER A 70 0.00 0.30 -0.39
CA SER A 70 0.40 -0.71 -1.36
C SER A 70 0.27 -0.15 -2.77
N SER A 71 1.12 -0.61 -3.68
CA SER A 71 1.00 -0.29 -5.10
C SER A 71 1.40 -1.48 -5.95
N CYS A 72 0.66 -1.71 -7.03
CA CYS A 72 1.00 -2.70 -8.05
C CYS A 72 2.15 -2.17 -8.91
N VAL A 73 3.26 -2.89 -8.93
CA VAL A 73 4.50 -2.51 -9.62
C VAL A 73 4.50 -3.07 -11.05
N ALA A 74 4.15 -4.35 -11.19
CA ALA A 74 4.09 -5.04 -12.48
C ALA A 74 3.13 -6.23 -12.43
N ILE A 75 2.53 -6.54 -13.57
CA ILE A 75 1.61 -7.67 -13.75
C ILE A 75 2.22 -8.63 -14.77
N GLY A 76 1.98 -9.93 -14.60
CA GLY A 76 2.37 -10.95 -15.57
C GLY A 76 3.87 -11.27 -15.57
N CYS A 77 4.60 -10.85 -14.54
CA CYS A 77 5.96 -11.32 -14.31
C CYS A 77 5.85 -12.76 -13.77
N GLY A 78 6.20 -13.79 -14.54
CA GLY A 78 6.10 -15.17 -14.04
C GLY A 78 6.87 -15.35 -12.71
N PRO A 79 6.38 -16.16 -11.74
CA PRO A 79 7.07 -16.44 -10.49
C PRO A 79 8.30 -17.34 -10.73
N GLU A 80 9.24 -16.85 -11.52
CA GLU A 80 10.49 -17.50 -11.80
C GLU A 80 11.43 -17.28 -10.62
N LEU A 81 12.25 -18.30 -10.33
CA LEU A 81 13.23 -18.26 -9.24
C LEU A 81 14.12 -17.00 -9.32
N TYR A 82 14.39 -16.52 -10.53
CA TYR A 82 15.17 -15.31 -10.76
C TYR A 82 14.44 -14.03 -10.29
N LEU A 83 13.16 -13.86 -10.63
CA LEU A 83 12.35 -12.74 -10.13
C LEU A 83 12.26 -12.79 -8.61
N LEU A 84 11.94 -13.95 -8.03
CA LEU A 84 11.82 -14.09 -6.58
C LEU A 84 13.13 -13.76 -5.86
N ARG A 85 14.27 -14.23 -6.38
CA ARG A 85 15.59 -13.89 -5.84
C ARG A 85 15.85 -12.39 -5.91
N PHE A 86 15.57 -11.78 -7.07
CA PHE A 86 15.71 -10.34 -7.26
C PHE A 86 14.89 -9.54 -6.23
N LEU A 87 13.61 -9.85 -6.06
CA LEU A 87 12.74 -9.17 -5.09
C LEU A 87 13.25 -9.31 -3.65
N LEU A 88 13.73 -10.50 -3.27
CA LEU A 88 14.30 -10.73 -1.94
C LEU A 88 15.61 -9.95 -1.72
N ASP A 89 16.47 -9.85 -2.73
CA ASP A 89 17.70 -9.08 -2.66
C ASP A 89 17.43 -7.58 -2.60
N GLU A 90 16.42 -7.08 -3.31
CA GLU A 90 15.98 -5.69 -3.23
C GLU A 90 15.35 -5.39 -1.86
N ASN A 91 14.54 -6.31 -1.32
CA ASN A 91 13.97 -6.18 0.04
C ASN A 91 15.05 -5.99 1.11
N ARG A 92 16.21 -6.64 0.98
CA ARG A 92 17.33 -6.46 1.91
C ARG A 92 17.90 -5.04 1.87
N LYS A 93 17.76 -4.33 0.76
CA LYS A 93 18.28 -2.96 0.57
C LYS A 93 17.27 -1.89 1.00
N MET A 94 15.98 -2.22 1.02
CA MET A 94 14.91 -1.28 1.36
C MET A 94 15.04 -0.76 2.79
N ARG A 95 14.82 0.55 2.94
CA ARG A 95 14.70 1.20 4.26
C ARG A 95 13.28 1.14 4.79
N PHE A 96 12.31 1.16 3.89
CA PHE A 96 10.88 1.12 4.18
C PHE A 96 10.21 0.14 3.24
N GLY A 97 9.20 -0.58 3.74
CA GLY A 97 8.40 -1.49 2.95
C GLY A 97 9.15 -2.69 2.37
N SER A 98 8.44 -3.44 1.55
CA SER A 98 8.93 -4.66 0.92
C SER A 98 8.12 -4.98 -0.34
N PHE A 99 8.78 -5.55 -1.34
CA PHE A 99 8.15 -6.26 -2.44
C PHE A 99 7.43 -7.51 -1.97
N GLN A 100 6.30 -7.77 -2.60
CA GLN A 100 5.41 -8.92 -2.40
C GLN A 100 5.02 -9.44 -3.79
N THR A 101 4.67 -10.73 -3.88
CA THR A 101 4.13 -11.31 -5.12
C THR A 101 2.98 -12.25 -4.80
N ASP A 102 2.05 -12.38 -5.74
CA ASP A 102 0.99 -13.40 -5.70
C ASP A 102 1.30 -14.59 -6.62
N GLU A 103 0.40 -15.58 -6.63
CA GLU A 103 0.50 -16.78 -7.48
C GLU A 103 0.44 -16.46 -8.98
N ALA A 104 -0.17 -15.33 -9.36
CA ALA A 104 -0.24 -14.87 -10.74
C ALA A 104 1.02 -14.13 -11.19
N GLY A 105 2.01 -13.94 -10.29
CA GLY A 105 3.23 -13.23 -10.60
C GLY A 105 3.07 -11.70 -10.63
N THR A 106 2.01 -11.19 -10.01
CA THR A 106 1.85 -9.75 -9.82
C THR A 106 2.78 -9.29 -8.72
N VAL A 107 3.63 -8.30 -9.03
CA VAL A 107 4.55 -7.71 -8.07
C VAL A 107 3.91 -6.49 -7.44
N PHE A 108 3.89 -6.45 -6.11
CA PHE A 108 3.43 -5.32 -5.32
C PHE A 108 4.58 -4.77 -4.49
N PHE A 109 4.51 -3.49 -4.15
CA PHE A 109 5.34 -2.89 -3.11
C PHE A 109 4.45 -2.28 -2.05
N ALA A 110 4.71 -2.62 -0.78
CA ALA A 110 3.87 -2.17 0.32
C ALA A 110 4.67 -1.77 1.55
N ASN A 111 4.17 -0.78 2.29
CA ASN A 111 4.65 -0.38 3.60
C ASN A 111 3.49 -0.26 4.60
N ARG A 112 3.81 -0.40 5.89
CA ARG A 112 2.82 -0.38 6.98
C ARG A 112 3.30 0.54 8.09
N ILE A 113 2.36 1.28 8.68
CA ILE A 113 2.58 2.08 9.90
C ILE A 113 1.50 1.74 10.94
N LEU A 114 1.77 2.05 12.20
CA LEU A 114 0.81 1.89 13.27
C LEU A 114 -0.29 2.95 13.17
N GLY A 115 -1.54 2.52 13.29
CA GLY A 115 -2.70 3.40 13.35
C GLY A 115 -3.06 3.84 14.77
N GLY A 116 -4.27 4.39 14.90
CA GLY A 116 -4.91 4.71 16.17
C GLY A 116 -4.51 6.07 16.72
N GLN A 117 -4.62 6.21 18.05
CA GLN A 117 -4.52 7.49 18.75
C GLN A 117 -3.17 8.20 18.57
N HIS A 118 -2.09 7.43 18.43
CA HIS A 118 -0.71 7.94 18.34
C HIS A 118 -0.15 7.91 16.92
N MET A 119 -1.01 7.75 15.90
CA MET A 119 -0.56 7.81 14.51
C MET A 119 0.04 9.18 14.21
N ASP A 120 1.27 9.18 13.70
CA ASP A 120 2.00 10.36 13.28
C ASP A 120 1.68 10.69 11.81
N PRO A 121 1.13 11.89 11.50
CA PRO A 121 0.90 12.33 10.13
C PRO A 121 2.16 12.31 9.25
N THR A 122 3.35 12.57 9.82
CA THR A 122 4.61 12.51 9.08
C THR A 122 4.97 11.08 8.70
N GLU A 123 4.71 10.09 9.55
CA GLU A 123 4.89 8.68 9.19
C GLU A 123 3.96 8.26 8.05
N LEU A 124 2.71 8.75 8.06
CA LEU A 124 1.76 8.51 6.96
C LEU A 124 2.23 9.15 5.65
N GLU A 125 2.68 10.40 5.69
CA GLU A 125 3.24 11.09 4.51
C GLU A 125 4.42 10.31 3.92
N VAL A 126 5.41 9.98 4.76
CA VAL A 126 6.61 9.24 4.34
C VAL A 126 6.22 7.86 3.80
N CYS A 127 5.25 7.18 4.41
CA CYS A 127 4.74 5.89 3.95
C CYS A 127 4.15 6.00 2.53
N LEU A 128 3.28 6.97 2.29
CA LEU A 128 2.65 7.21 0.98
C LEU A 128 3.67 7.60 -0.08
N LEU A 129 4.55 8.56 0.22
CA LEU A 129 5.57 9.03 -0.72
C LEU A 129 6.56 7.93 -1.07
N SER A 130 6.99 7.12 -0.10
CA SER A 130 7.92 6.03 -0.32
C SER A 130 7.31 4.93 -1.20
N VAL A 131 6.07 4.52 -0.92
CA VAL A 131 5.38 3.52 -1.75
C VAL A 131 5.18 4.02 -3.17
N GLY A 132 4.72 5.25 -3.36
CA GLY A 132 4.53 5.85 -4.68
C GLY A 132 5.82 5.95 -5.48
N ALA A 133 6.88 6.48 -4.88
CA ALA A 133 8.16 6.67 -5.55
C ALA A 133 8.83 5.33 -5.92
N ILE A 134 8.86 4.37 -4.99
CA ILE A 134 9.48 3.06 -5.22
C ILE A 134 8.67 2.28 -6.26
N ALA A 135 7.35 2.23 -6.15
CA ALA A 135 6.53 1.51 -7.13
C ALA A 135 6.64 2.12 -8.53
N SER A 136 6.66 3.45 -8.64
CA SER A 136 6.89 4.15 -9.91
C SER A 136 8.25 3.76 -10.53
N HIS A 137 9.33 3.87 -9.74
CA HIS A 137 10.68 3.55 -10.20
C HIS A 137 10.86 2.08 -10.61
N TYR A 138 10.37 1.15 -9.79
CA TYR A 138 10.53 -0.27 -10.06
C TYR A 138 9.58 -0.78 -11.14
N SER A 139 8.48 -0.09 -11.43
CA SER A 139 7.64 -0.44 -12.58
C SER A 139 8.45 -0.41 -13.86
N ASP A 140 9.30 0.61 -14.06
CA ASP A 140 10.20 0.69 -15.22
C ASP A 140 11.22 -0.44 -15.26
N ILE A 141 11.80 -0.79 -14.12
CA ILE A 141 12.78 -1.89 -14.01
C ILE A 141 12.14 -3.23 -14.35
N MET A 142 10.90 -3.47 -13.90
CA MET A 142 10.20 -4.73 -14.13
C MET A 142 9.85 -4.94 -15.61
N LEU A 143 9.50 -3.86 -16.32
CA LEU A 143 9.27 -3.90 -17.76
C LEU A 143 10.54 -4.26 -18.53
N ASP A 144 11.66 -3.67 -18.16
CA ASP A 144 12.94 -3.81 -18.87
C ASP A 144 13.57 -5.19 -18.65
N LYS A 145 13.47 -5.74 -17.44
CA LYS A 145 14.21 -6.95 -17.04
C LYS A 145 13.40 -8.25 -17.04
N PHE A 146 12.08 -8.17 -16.92
CA PHE A 146 11.24 -9.33 -16.62
C PHE A 146 10.03 -9.45 -17.56
N ASP A 147 10.05 -8.77 -18.71
CA ASP A 147 8.94 -8.70 -19.68
C ASP A 147 7.58 -8.38 -19.02
N GLY A 148 7.63 -7.68 -17.88
CA GLY A 148 6.45 -7.33 -17.12
C GLY A 148 5.54 -6.40 -17.91
N GLN A 149 4.28 -6.30 -17.49
CA GLN A 149 3.38 -5.27 -17.98
C GLN A 149 3.18 -4.22 -16.91
N ARG A 150 3.14 -2.94 -17.32
CA ARG A 150 2.78 -1.85 -16.40
C ARG A 150 1.40 -2.17 -15.85
N ALA A 151 1.24 -1.98 -14.54
CA ALA A 151 -0.06 -1.86 -13.94
C ALA A 151 -0.75 -0.61 -14.51
N ARG A 152 -1.43 -0.75 -15.66
CA ARG A 152 -2.30 0.29 -16.19
C ARG A 152 -3.45 0.42 -15.23
N ASN A 153 -3.60 1.57 -14.56
CA ASN A 153 -4.72 1.96 -13.69
C ASN A 153 -5.78 0.87 -13.60
N SER A 154 -5.48 -0.18 -12.84
CA SER A 154 -6.40 -1.28 -12.71
C SER A 154 -7.45 -0.74 -11.77
N THR A 155 -8.58 -0.30 -12.32
CA THR A 155 -9.79 -0.13 -11.51
C THR A 155 -9.89 -1.37 -10.65
N PRO A 156 -9.88 -1.26 -9.31
CA PRO A 156 -9.77 -2.42 -8.46
C PRO A 156 -10.90 -3.37 -8.82
N THR A 157 -10.56 -4.51 -9.42
CA THR A 157 -11.53 -5.57 -9.66
C THR A 157 -11.88 -6.06 -8.28
N SER A 158 -13.07 -5.68 -7.84
CA SER A 158 -13.73 -6.18 -6.66
C SER A 158 -13.62 -7.70 -6.62
N LYS A 159 -12.92 -8.20 -5.59
CA LYS A 159 -13.23 -9.40 -4.80
C LYS A 159 -12.06 -9.69 -3.86
N LEU A 160 -12.11 -9.05 -2.70
CA LEU A 160 -11.77 -9.66 -1.42
C LEU A 160 -13.02 -9.54 -0.55
#